data_AF-A0A0G1W853-F1
#
_entry.id   AF-A0A0G1W853-F1
#
_cell.length_a   1.000
_cell.length_b   1.000
_cell.length_c   1.000
_cell.angle_alpha   90.00
_cell.angle_beta   90.00
_cell.angle_gamma   90.00
#
_symmetry.space_group_name_H-M   'P 1'
#
loop_
_entity.id
_entity.type
_entity.pdbx_description
1 polymer ?
#
loop_
_entity_poly.entity_id
_entity_poly.type
_entity_poly.pdbx_seq_one_letter_code
_entity_poly.pdbx_strand_id
1 'polypeptide(L)'
;MGFLNKIFGNKEETDYQATVAPVFDSFMAEIHDPFNGLVAVASENKEVRDFFKTILDATERSLRGILFIAPGKLDFETQPDKMDEIFWEKSAKEKSVFYKNVTKEEVDFWFRKVSLALVAYSYYFFSVEEQSSLGQSSFKMYWQRMFDSYNKIFSENITIDDVNHYAAGLKEDGEKGYSKSGNLEQALELMTKDYATIAIELLEKIWHEDINQKVLSDLRKYKPGHSVENLDPKVKKVVFLGDRIWQAHRQIVQPFLPKLLTDY
;
A
#
# COMPACT_ATOMS: atom_id res chain seq x y z
N MET A 1 9.29 16.21 -20.82
CA MET A 1 9.99 16.50 -19.54
C MET A 1 8.99 17.18 -18.62
N GLY A 2 8.60 16.54 -17.53
CA GLY A 2 7.38 16.86 -16.77
C GLY A 2 7.55 17.94 -15.70
N PHE A 3 6.45 18.64 -15.43
CA PHE A 3 6.29 19.76 -14.49
C PHE A 3 6.82 19.50 -13.06
N LEU A 4 6.76 18.25 -12.58
CA LEU A 4 7.31 17.87 -11.27
C LEU A 4 8.83 18.09 -11.15
N ASN A 5 9.60 17.94 -12.24
CA ASN A 5 11.05 18.22 -12.23
C ASN A 5 11.37 19.70 -11.94
N LYS A 6 10.40 20.61 -12.15
CA LYS A 6 10.57 22.06 -11.97
C LYS A 6 10.34 22.47 -10.51
N ILE A 7 9.63 21.67 -9.73
CA ILE A 7 9.21 21.97 -8.35
C ILE A 7 10.20 21.40 -7.31
N PHE A 8 10.79 20.22 -7.55
CA PHE A 8 11.63 19.52 -6.56
C PHE A 8 13.14 19.75 -6.70
N GLY A 9 13.56 20.67 -7.57
CA GLY A 9 14.92 21.22 -7.55
C GLY A 9 16.02 20.17 -7.62
N ASN A 10 16.06 19.36 -8.69
CA ASN A 10 17.19 18.67 -9.34
C ASN A 10 18.31 17.97 -8.52
N LYS A 11 18.32 18.01 -7.19
CA LYS A 11 19.31 17.36 -6.32
C LYS A 11 18.64 16.44 -5.33
N GLU A 12 17.63 16.90 -4.59
CA GLU A 12 16.90 16.05 -3.64
C GLU A 12 16.16 14.90 -4.37
N GLU A 13 15.52 15.20 -5.50
CA GLU A 13 14.90 14.17 -6.36
C GLU A 13 15.95 13.25 -7.00
N THR A 14 17.12 13.78 -7.37
CA THR A 14 18.22 12.99 -7.93
C THR A 14 18.83 12.06 -6.89
N ASP A 15 19.02 12.51 -5.66
CA ASP A 15 19.55 11.72 -4.55
C ASP A 15 18.53 10.63 -4.14
N TYR A 16 17.22 10.96 -4.13
CA TYR A 16 16.15 9.98 -3.97
C TYR A 16 16.20 8.90 -5.07
N GLN A 17 16.21 9.31 -6.34
CA GLN A 17 16.26 8.37 -7.47
C GLN A 17 17.54 7.52 -7.47
N ALA A 18 18.69 8.10 -7.13
CA ALA A 18 19.95 7.37 -7.02
C ALA A 18 19.92 6.30 -5.92
N THR A 19 19.08 6.49 -4.89
CA THR A 19 18.89 5.51 -3.81
C THR A 19 17.85 4.46 -4.18
N VAL A 20 16.74 4.87 -4.79
CA VAL A 20 15.59 4.00 -5.09
C VAL A 20 15.79 3.13 -6.32
N ALA A 21 16.30 3.70 -7.42
CA ALA A 21 16.41 2.99 -8.69
C ALA A 21 17.17 1.67 -8.59
N PRO A 22 18.33 1.57 -7.92
CA PRO A 22 19.04 0.29 -7.79
C PRO A 22 18.23 -0.80 -7.06
N VAL A 23 17.42 -0.41 -6.06
CA VAL A 23 16.58 -1.35 -5.30
C VAL A 23 15.39 -1.78 -6.15
N PHE A 24 14.71 -0.81 -6.79
CA PHE A 24 13.58 -1.06 -7.69
C PHE A 24 13.97 -1.97 -8.86
N ASP A 25 15.09 -1.65 -9.53
CA ASP A 25 15.60 -2.42 -10.67
C ASP A 25 15.95 -3.86 -10.27
N SER A 26 16.46 -4.06 -9.05
CA SER A 26 16.72 -5.40 -8.52
C SER A 26 15.44 -6.24 -8.44
N PHE A 27 14.35 -5.68 -7.91
CA PHE A 27 13.07 -6.39 -7.83
C PHE A 27 12.44 -6.60 -9.22
N MET A 28 12.56 -5.63 -10.11
CA MET A 28 12.09 -5.76 -11.49
C MET A 28 12.84 -6.87 -12.24
N ALA A 29 14.14 -7.04 -12.00
CA ALA A 29 14.90 -8.14 -12.57
C ALA A 29 14.35 -9.51 -12.15
N GLU A 30 13.99 -9.69 -10.86
CA GLU A 30 13.36 -10.92 -10.35
C GLU A 30 12.00 -11.22 -11.00
N ILE A 31 11.22 -10.18 -11.31
CA ILE A 31 9.94 -10.31 -12.04
C ILE A 31 10.20 -10.77 -13.50
N HIS A 32 11.29 -10.31 -14.10
CA HIS A 32 11.62 -10.55 -15.50
C HIS A 32 12.39 -11.85 -15.75
N ASP A 33 13.03 -12.44 -14.73
CA ASP A 33 13.84 -13.65 -14.85
C ASP A 33 13.01 -14.85 -15.35
N PRO A 34 13.22 -15.32 -16.60
CA PRO A 34 12.50 -16.44 -17.17
C PRO A 34 13.03 -17.81 -16.73
N PHE A 35 14.17 -17.91 -16.01
CA PHE A 35 14.87 -19.17 -15.75
C PHE A 35 14.76 -19.74 -14.33
N ASN A 36 14.21 -19.02 -13.35
CA ASN A 36 14.03 -19.54 -12.00
C ASN A 36 12.59 -20.04 -11.72
N GLY A 37 12.21 -21.18 -12.30
CA GLY A 37 11.17 -22.07 -11.76
C GLY A 37 9.71 -21.81 -12.16
N LEU A 38 9.37 -20.69 -12.78
CA LEU A 38 8.02 -20.41 -13.33
C LEU A 38 7.80 -21.06 -14.70
N VAL A 39 8.24 -22.30 -14.89
CA VAL A 39 7.92 -23.10 -16.09
C VAL A 39 6.58 -23.79 -15.88
N ALA A 40 5.51 -22.99 -15.79
CA ALA A 40 4.14 -23.47 -15.93
C ALA A 40 3.26 -22.32 -16.43
N VAL A 41 2.86 -22.42 -17.71
CA VAL A 41 1.87 -21.58 -18.41
C VAL A 41 2.29 -20.11 -18.66
N ALA A 42 2.79 -19.86 -19.88
CA ALA A 42 3.29 -18.55 -20.32
C ALA A 42 2.26 -17.39 -20.27
N SER A 43 0.95 -17.69 -20.27
CA SER A 43 -0.12 -16.68 -20.15
C SER A 43 -0.48 -16.37 -18.70
N GLU A 44 -0.59 -17.37 -17.82
CA GLU A 44 -0.93 -17.18 -16.40
C GLU A 44 0.23 -16.50 -15.64
N ASN A 45 1.49 -16.74 -16.05
CA ASN A 45 2.64 -16.01 -15.52
C ASN A 45 2.73 -14.57 -15.99
N LYS A 46 2.03 -14.18 -17.06
CA LYS A 46 2.00 -12.78 -17.49
C LYS A 46 1.17 -11.94 -16.52
N GLU A 47 0.01 -12.43 -16.11
CA GLU A 47 -0.89 -11.72 -15.19
C GLU A 47 -0.23 -11.47 -13.84
N VAL A 48 0.36 -12.51 -13.22
CA VAL A 48 1.09 -12.38 -11.95
C VAL A 48 2.24 -11.37 -12.07
N ARG A 49 3.04 -11.45 -13.13
CA ARG A 49 4.14 -10.50 -13.37
C ARG A 49 3.63 -9.06 -13.54
N ASP A 50 2.59 -8.86 -14.34
CA ASP A 50 2.04 -7.53 -14.59
C ASP A 50 1.39 -6.94 -13.32
N PHE A 51 0.79 -7.79 -12.48
CA PHE A 51 0.30 -7.40 -11.16
C PHE A 51 1.45 -6.94 -10.25
N PHE A 52 2.55 -7.71 -10.16
CA PHE A 52 3.70 -7.31 -9.34
C PHE A 52 4.41 -6.04 -9.85
N LYS A 53 4.48 -5.81 -11.17
CA LYS A 53 4.95 -4.52 -11.70
C LYS A 53 4.07 -3.37 -11.23
N THR A 54 2.75 -3.56 -11.27
CA THR A 54 1.79 -2.56 -10.80
C THR A 54 1.96 -2.30 -9.30
N ILE A 55 2.20 -3.34 -8.50
CA ILE A 55 2.49 -3.21 -7.07
C ILE A 55 3.79 -2.45 -6.82
N LEU A 56 4.89 -2.80 -7.50
CA LEU A 56 6.16 -2.11 -7.31
C LEU A 56 6.06 -0.64 -7.70
N ASP A 57 5.40 -0.32 -8.83
CA ASP A 57 5.15 1.06 -9.26
C ASP A 57 4.34 1.84 -8.22
N ALA A 58 3.27 1.24 -7.68
CA ALA A 58 2.45 1.85 -6.65
C ALA A 58 3.23 2.05 -5.34
N THR A 59 4.11 1.12 -5.01
CA THR A 59 4.97 1.15 -3.83
C THR A 59 6.02 2.26 -3.92
N GLU A 60 6.65 2.45 -5.09
CA GLU A 60 7.55 3.57 -5.35
C GLU A 60 6.83 4.91 -5.25
N ARG A 61 5.70 5.03 -5.95
CA ARG A 61 4.93 6.28 -6.00
C ARG A 61 4.40 6.69 -4.63
N SER A 62 4.00 5.73 -3.80
CA SER A 62 3.55 5.98 -2.44
C SER A 62 4.69 6.47 -1.55
N LEU A 63 5.89 5.85 -1.60
CA LEU A 63 7.07 6.34 -0.88
C LEU A 63 7.40 7.77 -1.27
N ARG A 64 7.49 8.03 -2.58
CA ARG A 64 7.73 9.35 -3.13
C ARG A 64 6.70 10.35 -2.65
N GLY A 65 5.42 10.00 -2.72
CA GLY A 65 4.33 10.83 -2.23
C GLY A 65 4.48 11.17 -0.74
N ILE A 66 4.86 10.21 0.09
CA ILE A 66 5.02 10.42 1.54
C ILE A 66 6.19 11.34 1.86
N LEU A 67 7.34 11.14 1.21
CA LEU A 67 8.55 11.92 1.48
C LEU A 67 8.41 13.38 1.04
N PHE A 68 7.65 13.64 -0.02
CA PHE A 68 7.65 14.94 -0.68
C PHE A 68 6.31 15.71 -0.57
N ILE A 69 5.22 15.08 -0.11
CA ILE A 69 3.91 15.74 0.05
C ILE A 69 3.62 16.02 1.53
N ALA A 70 3.35 17.28 1.87
CA ALA A 70 3.05 17.71 3.23
C ALA A 70 1.67 17.21 3.73
N PRO A 71 1.58 16.59 4.93
CA PRO A 71 0.30 16.07 5.46
C PRO A 71 -0.79 17.12 5.67
N GLY A 72 -0.43 18.37 6.00
CA GLY A 72 -1.39 19.45 6.25
C GLY A 72 -2.04 20.03 4.99
N LYS A 73 -1.61 19.61 3.81
CA LYS A 73 -2.18 20.00 2.52
C LYS A 73 -2.99 18.88 1.88
N LEU A 74 -3.21 17.80 2.62
CA LEU A 74 -3.96 16.68 2.12
C LEU A 74 -5.42 16.85 2.43
N ASP A 75 -6.10 17.40 1.44
CA ASP A 75 -7.53 17.23 1.30
C ASP A 75 -7.78 15.78 0.82
N PHE A 76 -8.34 14.97 1.73
CA PHE A 76 -8.69 13.56 1.48
C PHE A 76 -9.85 13.40 0.49
N GLU A 77 -10.56 14.49 0.17
CA GLU A 77 -11.69 14.51 -0.75
C GLU A 77 -11.27 14.83 -2.19
N THR A 78 -10.15 15.53 -2.37
CA THR A 78 -9.69 15.98 -3.68
C THR A 78 -8.78 14.94 -4.33
N GLN A 79 -9.22 14.38 -5.46
CA GLN A 79 -8.44 13.41 -6.23
C GLN A 79 -7.14 14.06 -6.78
N PRO A 80 -6.01 13.31 -6.86
CA PRO A 80 -4.71 13.87 -7.27
C PRO A 80 -4.68 14.56 -8.63
N ASP A 81 -5.54 14.14 -9.56
CA ASP A 81 -5.73 14.71 -10.90
C ASP A 81 -6.49 16.05 -10.89
N LYS A 82 -7.09 16.42 -9.75
CA LYS A 82 -7.80 17.70 -9.52
C LYS A 82 -6.96 18.70 -8.72
N MET A 83 -5.73 18.33 -8.35
CA MET A 83 -4.80 19.21 -7.63
C MET A 83 -4.07 20.11 -8.63
N ASP A 84 -4.34 21.42 -8.57
CA ASP A 84 -3.82 22.42 -9.49
C ASP A 84 -2.35 22.80 -9.24
N GLU A 85 -1.78 23.61 -10.14
CA GLU A 85 -0.40 24.11 -10.08
C GLU A 85 -0.09 24.83 -8.75
N ILE A 86 -1.08 25.56 -8.21
CA ILE A 86 -0.96 26.32 -6.96
C ILE A 86 -0.88 25.38 -5.75
N PHE A 87 -1.64 24.28 -5.75
CA PHE A 87 -1.58 23.27 -4.71
C PHE A 87 -0.19 22.64 -4.58
N TRP A 88 0.42 22.27 -5.71
CA TRP A 88 1.75 21.66 -5.75
C TRP A 88 2.85 22.65 -5.37
N GLU A 89 2.79 23.90 -5.83
CA GLU A 89 3.73 24.95 -5.42
C GLU A 89 3.65 25.26 -3.93
N LYS A 90 2.45 25.29 -3.35
CA LYS A 90 2.27 25.48 -1.91
C LYS A 90 2.83 24.27 -1.17
N SER A 91 2.50 23.05 -1.59
CA SER A 91 2.96 21.80 -0.98
C SER A 91 4.47 21.65 -0.97
N ALA A 92 5.16 22.05 -2.05
CA ALA A 92 6.61 21.99 -2.13
C ALA A 92 7.34 22.98 -1.21
N LYS A 93 6.70 24.07 -0.80
CA LYS A 93 7.28 25.06 0.13
C LYS A 93 7.30 24.59 1.59
N GLU A 94 6.48 23.61 1.95
CA GLU A 94 6.47 22.99 3.28
C GLU A 94 7.01 21.57 3.15
N LYS A 95 8.20 21.29 3.69
CA LYS A 95 8.74 19.92 3.68
C LYS A 95 7.75 18.99 4.41
N SER A 96 7.53 17.80 3.85
CA SER A 96 6.74 16.76 4.51
C SER A 96 7.29 16.49 5.91
N VAL A 97 6.43 16.18 6.88
CA VAL A 97 6.87 15.74 8.22
C VAL A 97 7.63 14.41 8.17
N PHE A 98 7.57 13.72 7.04
CA PHE A 98 8.30 12.49 6.74
C PHE A 98 9.56 12.72 5.92
N TYR A 99 9.81 13.95 5.48
CA TYR A 99 10.92 14.25 4.61
C TYR A 99 12.25 13.85 5.28
N LYS A 100 12.98 12.94 4.63
CA LYS A 100 14.35 12.56 4.97
C LYS A 100 15.04 11.99 3.74
N ASN A 101 16.37 11.96 3.78
CA ASN A 101 17.14 11.10 2.89
C ASN A 101 16.97 9.67 3.39
N VAL A 102 16.28 8.85 2.59
CA VAL A 102 16.14 7.42 2.86
C VAL A 102 17.42 6.68 2.51
N THR A 103 17.69 5.61 3.23
CA THR A 103 18.80 4.67 2.94
C THR A 103 18.33 3.56 2.00
N LYS A 104 19.26 2.78 1.42
CA LYS A 104 18.90 1.63 0.58
C LYS A 104 18.15 0.57 1.38
N GLU A 105 18.54 0.36 2.63
CA GLU A 105 17.92 -0.58 3.55
C GLU A 105 16.49 -0.17 3.90
N GLU A 106 16.23 1.14 4.09
CA GLU A 106 14.89 1.66 4.31
C GLU A 106 14.01 1.55 3.08
N VAL A 107 14.58 1.77 1.89
CA VAL A 107 13.87 1.57 0.62
C VAL A 107 13.54 0.10 0.42
N ASP A 108 14.49 -0.82 0.58
CA ASP A 108 14.25 -2.27 0.50
C ASP A 108 13.16 -2.71 1.48
N PHE A 109 13.23 -2.24 2.72
CA PHE A 109 12.20 -2.50 3.73
C PHE A 109 10.82 -1.99 3.31
N TRP A 110 10.75 -0.74 2.80
CA TRP A 110 9.52 -0.15 2.28
C TRP A 110 8.91 -1.03 1.18
N PHE A 111 9.73 -1.43 0.19
CA PHE A 111 9.27 -2.24 -0.93
C PHE A 111 8.71 -3.58 -0.49
N ARG A 112 9.38 -4.30 0.41
CA ARG A 112 8.90 -5.56 0.97
C ARG A 112 7.55 -5.36 1.66
N LYS A 113 7.50 -4.50 2.68
CA LYS A 113 6.34 -4.40 3.59
C LYS A 113 5.11 -3.78 2.94
N VAL A 114 5.29 -2.73 2.14
CA VAL A 114 4.17 -2.11 1.44
C VAL A 114 3.65 -3.01 0.33
N SER A 115 4.53 -3.70 -0.42
CA SER A 115 4.07 -4.67 -1.42
C SER A 115 3.28 -5.81 -0.77
N LEU A 116 3.70 -6.31 0.39
CA LEU A 116 2.98 -7.34 1.12
C LEU A 116 1.59 -6.87 1.58
N ALA A 117 1.50 -5.66 2.13
CA ALA A 117 0.22 -5.07 2.52
C ALA A 117 -0.72 -4.93 1.31
N LEU A 118 -0.21 -4.48 0.15
CA LEU A 118 -0.99 -4.36 -1.08
C LEU A 118 -1.47 -5.73 -1.59
N VAL A 119 -0.61 -6.76 -1.56
CA VAL A 119 -0.99 -8.15 -1.87
C VAL A 119 -2.07 -8.65 -0.91
N ALA A 120 -1.92 -8.41 0.40
CA ALA A 120 -2.87 -8.86 1.41
C ALA A 120 -4.24 -8.17 1.28
N TYR A 121 -4.26 -6.87 1.02
CA TYR A 121 -5.48 -6.12 0.74
C TYR A 121 -6.17 -6.66 -0.49
N SER A 122 -5.42 -6.93 -1.57
CA SER A 122 -5.99 -7.51 -2.77
C SER A 122 -6.55 -8.91 -2.51
N TYR A 123 -5.84 -9.78 -1.79
CA TYR A 123 -6.31 -11.12 -1.44
C TYR A 123 -7.71 -11.09 -0.82
N TYR A 124 -7.91 -10.25 0.19
CA TYR A 124 -9.20 -10.13 0.86
C TYR A 124 -10.23 -9.34 0.06
N PHE A 125 -9.80 -8.34 -0.72
CA PHE A 125 -10.69 -7.59 -1.60
C PHE A 125 -11.32 -8.48 -2.69
N PHE A 126 -10.53 -9.41 -3.25
CA PHE A 126 -10.98 -10.37 -4.26
C PHE A 126 -11.60 -11.63 -3.66
N SER A 127 -11.56 -11.82 -2.34
CA SER A 127 -12.15 -12.98 -1.67
C SER A 127 -13.67 -12.91 -1.78
N VAL A 128 -14.26 -13.82 -2.55
CA VAL A 128 -15.71 -13.92 -2.65
C VAL A 128 -16.20 -15.20 -2.00
N GLU A 129 -16.90 -15.05 -0.88
CA GLU A 129 -17.43 -16.18 -0.09
C GLU A 129 -18.47 -17.00 -0.85
N GLU A 130 -19.15 -16.42 -1.84
CA GLU A 130 -20.27 -17.05 -2.56
C GLU A 130 -19.86 -17.86 -3.80
N GLN A 131 -18.56 -18.13 -4.01
CA GLN A 131 -18.13 -18.92 -5.16
C GLN A 131 -18.45 -20.42 -5.00
N SER A 132 -18.74 -21.08 -6.13
CA SER A 132 -18.81 -22.55 -6.21
C SER A 132 -17.52 -23.21 -5.70
N SER A 133 -17.58 -24.49 -5.32
CA SER A 133 -16.39 -25.24 -4.87
C SER A 133 -15.24 -25.23 -5.87
N LEU A 134 -15.55 -25.22 -7.17
CA LEU A 134 -14.56 -25.07 -8.25
C LEU A 134 -13.95 -23.66 -8.26
N GLY A 135 -14.76 -22.61 -8.10
CA GLY A 135 -14.28 -21.22 -7.99
C GLY A 135 -13.34 -21.02 -6.81
N GLN A 136 -13.70 -21.55 -5.64
CA GLN A 136 -12.87 -21.52 -4.43
C GLN A 136 -11.52 -22.22 -4.61
N SER A 137 -11.49 -23.34 -5.34
CA SER A 137 -10.24 -24.05 -5.65
C SER A 137 -9.32 -23.23 -6.56
N SER A 138 -9.88 -22.65 -7.63
CA SER A 138 -9.15 -21.77 -8.56
C SER A 138 -8.61 -20.53 -7.87
N PHE A 139 -9.42 -19.89 -7.00
CA PHE A 139 -9.00 -18.73 -6.20
C PHE A 139 -7.80 -19.07 -5.30
N LYS A 140 -7.87 -20.18 -4.56
CA LYS A 140 -6.76 -20.62 -3.69
C LYS A 140 -5.49 -20.90 -4.48
N MET A 141 -5.60 -21.57 -5.62
CA MET A 141 -4.44 -21.84 -6.49
C MET A 141 -3.83 -20.55 -7.04
N TYR A 142 -4.65 -19.60 -7.49
CA TYR A 142 -4.18 -18.31 -7.98
C TYR A 142 -3.40 -17.54 -6.89
N TRP A 143 -3.98 -17.42 -5.69
CA TRP A 143 -3.34 -16.67 -4.60
C TRP A 143 -2.14 -17.38 -3.98
N GLN A 144 -2.10 -18.71 -3.96
CA GLN A 144 -0.88 -19.41 -3.60
C GLN A 144 0.28 -19.03 -4.53
N ARG A 145 0.04 -18.95 -5.85
CA ARG A 145 1.06 -18.51 -6.81
C ARG A 145 1.47 -17.05 -6.59
N MET A 146 0.53 -16.19 -6.21
CA MET A 146 0.82 -14.81 -5.83
C MET A 146 1.77 -14.76 -4.62
N PHE A 147 1.52 -15.55 -3.58
CA PHE A 147 2.37 -15.61 -2.39
C PHE A 147 3.74 -16.23 -2.70
N ASP A 148 3.79 -17.30 -3.48
CA ASP A 148 5.04 -17.93 -3.92
C ASP A 148 5.89 -16.95 -4.74
N SER A 149 5.24 -16.15 -5.60
CA SER A 149 5.90 -15.11 -6.40
C SER A 149 6.41 -13.97 -5.53
N TYR A 150 5.64 -13.52 -4.53
CA TYR A 150 6.10 -12.55 -3.54
C TYR A 150 7.36 -13.07 -2.82
N ASN A 151 7.31 -14.30 -2.29
CA ASN A 151 8.42 -14.94 -1.60
C ASN A 151 9.67 -15.01 -2.46
N LYS A 152 9.51 -15.31 -3.75
CA LYS A 152 10.62 -15.31 -4.69
C LYS A 152 11.18 -13.90 -4.91
N ILE A 153 10.35 -12.93 -5.31
CA ILE A 153 10.78 -11.57 -5.66
C ILE A 153 11.51 -10.91 -4.48
N PHE A 154 10.98 -11.07 -3.28
CA PHE A 154 11.53 -10.43 -2.09
C PHE A 154 12.49 -11.33 -1.29
N SER A 155 12.71 -12.58 -1.72
CA SER A 155 13.47 -13.58 -0.94
C SER A 155 12.94 -13.71 0.50
N GLU A 156 11.62 -13.80 0.63
CA GLU A 156 10.89 -13.93 1.89
C GLU A 156 10.30 -15.34 2.03
N ASN A 157 9.75 -15.64 3.20
CA ASN A 157 8.97 -16.86 3.43
C ASN A 157 7.67 -16.54 4.18
N ILE A 158 6.87 -15.66 3.59
CA ILE A 158 5.56 -15.28 4.11
C ILE A 158 4.63 -16.50 4.11
N THR A 159 3.76 -16.50 5.10
CA THR A 159 2.68 -17.45 5.28
C THR A 159 1.33 -16.73 5.19
N ILE A 160 0.24 -17.50 5.22
CA ILE A 160 -1.10 -16.91 5.31
C ILE A 160 -1.29 -16.11 6.61
N ASP A 161 -0.56 -16.42 7.67
CA ASP A 161 -0.65 -15.67 8.93
C ASP A 161 -0.08 -14.26 8.79
N ASP A 162 0.98 -14.08 7.98
CA ASP A 162 1.52 -12.76 7.65
C ASP A 162 0.52 -11.95 6.81
N VAL A 163 -0.13 -12.59 5.84
CA VAL A 163 -1.20 -11.97 5.04
C VAL A 163 -2.37 -11.55 5.93
N ASN A 164 -2.79 -12.44 6.84
CA ASN A 164 -3.85 -12.18 7.81
C ASN A 164 -3.50 -11.07 8.79
N HIS A 165 -2.22 -10.92 9.13
CA HIS A 165 -1.74 -9.86 10.00
C HIS A 165 -1.95 -8.47 9.38
N TYR A 166 -1.58 -8.30 8.11
CA TYR A 166 -1.70 -7.00 7.42
C TYR A 166 -3.14 -6.66 7.02
N ALA A 167 -4.01 -7.65 6.83
CA ALA A 167 -5.39 -7.46 6.38
C ALA A 167 -6.43 -8.05 7.36
N ALA A 168 -6.15 -7.99 8.66
CA ALA A 168 -6.98 -8.58 9.70
C ALA A 168 -8.39 -7.97 9.75
N GLY A 169 -8.49 -6.67 9.49
CA GLY A 169 -9.73 -5.92 9.42
C GLY A 169 -10.55 -6.29 8.20
N LEU A 170 -9.94 -6.32 7.01
CA LEU A 170 -10.61 -6.80 5.79
C LEU A 170 -11.07 -8.25 5.89
N LYS A 171 -10.27 -9.11 6.52
CA LYS A 171 -10.67 -10.49 6.82
C LYS A 171 -11.94 -10.53 7.65
N GLU A 172 -11.95 -9.79 8.76
CA GLU A 172 -13.09 -9.74 9.67
C GLU A 172 -14.33 -9.12 9.02
N ASP A 173 -14.18 -8.09 8.19
CA ASP A 173 -15.27 -7.52 7.41
C ASP A 173 -15.81 -8.49 6.37
N GLY A 174 -14.93 -9.29 5.74
CA GLY A 174 -15.33 -10.37 4.84
C GLY A 174 -16.20 -11.40 5.55
N GLU A 175 -15.74 -11.91 6.70
CA GLU A 175 -16.42 -12.94 7.49
C GLU A 175 -17.75 -12.48 8.10
N LYS A 176 -17.85 -11.18 8.46
CA LYS A 176 -19.01 -10.63 9.19
C LYS A 176 -19.93 -9.77 8.32
N GLY A 177 -19.48 -9.34 7.15
CA GLY A 177 -20.23 -8.58 6.16
C GLY A 177 -20.65 -7.17 6.62
N TYR A 178 -19.86 -6.48 7.45
CA TYR A 178 -20.26 -5.17 7.99
C TYR A 178 -20.41 -4.10 6.89
N SER A 179 -19.50 -4.08 5.93
CA SER A 179 -19.58 -3.21 4.74
C SER A 179 -20.84 -3.48 3.91
N LYS A 180 -21.18 -4.76 3.70
CA LYS A 180 -22.38 -5.20 2.96
C LYS A 180 -23.68 -4.89 3.71
N SER A 181 -23.66 -4.97 5.04
CA SER A 181 -24.83 -4.72 5.88
C SER A 181 -25.09 -3.22 6.14
N GLY A 182 -24.27 -2.33 5.58
CA GLY A 182 -24.37 -0.88 5.78
C GLY A 182 -23.83 -0.39 7.13
N ASN A 183 -23.13 -1.24 7.90
CA ASN A 183 -22.45 -0.83 9.14
C ASN A 183 -21.09 -0.21 8.81
N LEU A 184 -21.14 0.98 8.22
CA LEU A 184 -19.95 1.70 7.74
C LEU A 184 -18.99 2.06 8.89
N GLU A 185 -19.49 2.33 10.09
CA GLU A 185 -18.65 2.66 11.26
C GLU A 185 -17.73 1.49 11.61
N GLN A 186 -18.28 0.27 11.69
CA GLN A 186 -17.49 -0.91 12.00
C GLN A 186 -16.51 -1.27 10.87
N ALA A 187 -16.94 -1.16 9.61
CA ALA A 187 -16.06 -1.41 8.46
C ALA A 187 -14.87 -0.43 8.42
N LEU A 188 -15.12 0.84 8.77
CA LEU A 188 -14.10 1.89 8.86
C LEU A 188 -13.13 1.68 10.03
N GLU A 189 -13.61 1.19 11.18
CA GLU A 189 -12.77 0.80 12.31
C GLU A 189 -11.82 -0.35 11.93
N LEU A 190 -12.35 -1.38 11.27
CA LEU A 190 -11.57 -2.52 10.80
C LEU A 190 -10.52 -2.12 9.75
N MET A 191 -10.87 -1.22 8.83
CA MET A 191 -9.91 -0.65 7.88
C MET A 191 -8.80 0.15 8.59
N THR A 192 -9.16 0.93 9.61
CA THR A 192 -8.18 1.71 10.41
C THR A 192 -7.21 0.80 11.16
N LYS A 193 -7.66 -0.38 11.60
CA LYS A 193 -6.79 -1.40 12.22
C LYS A 193 -5.70 -1.86 11.24
N ASP A 194 -6.06 -2.15 10.00
CA ASP A 194 -5.10 -2.58 8.96
C ASP A 194 -4.10 -1.47 8.62
N TYR A 195 -4.60 -0.23 8.52
CA TYR A 195 -3.77 0.97 8.32
C TYR A 195 -2.72 1.12 9.43
N ALA A 196 -3.17 0.97 10.68
CA ALA A 196 -2.30 1.12 11.84
C ALA A 196 -1.21 0.05 11.84
N THR A 197 -1.52 -1.20 11.50
CA THR A 197 -0.55 -2.30 11.45
C THR A 197 0.65 -1.95 10.58
N ILE A 198 0.43 -1.62 9.30
CA ILE A 198 1.53 -1.32 8.38
C ILE A 198 2.21 0.02 8.73
N ALA A 199 1.45 1.05 9.08
CA ALA A 199 2.00 2.37 9.33
C ALA A 199 2.91 2.43 10.57
N ILE A 200 2.57 1.70 11.63
CA ILE A 200 3.38 1.61 12.85
C ILE A 200 4.73 0.97 12.53
N GLU A 201 4.72 -0.16 11.82
CA GLU A 201 5.96 -0.86 11.44
C GLU A 201 6.88 0.03 10.59
N LEU A 202 6.30 0.79 9.65
CA LEU A 202 7.05 1.74 8.82
C LEU A 202 7.62 2.91 9.64
N LEU A 203 6.84 3.47 10.57
CA LEU A 203 7.27 4.55 11.46
C LEU A 203 8.44 4.13 12.35
N GLU A 204 8.36 2.94 12.93
CA GLU A 204 9.41 2.40 13.80
C GLU A 204 10.69 2.10 13.01
N LYS A 205 10.56 1.52 11.80
CA LYS A 205 11.73 1.09 11.03
C LYS A 205 12.42 2.21 10.26
N ILE A 206 11.67 3.10 9.62
CA ILE A 206 12.21 4.11 8.70
C ILE A 206 12.39 5.46 9.38
N TRP A 207 11.46 5.85 10.25
CA TRP A 207 11.52 7.14 10.96
C TRP A 207 11.94 7.01 12.43
N HIS A 208 12.16 5.78 12.91
CA HIS A 208 12.58 5.48 14.28
C HIS A 208 11.67 6.12 15.34
N GLU A 209 10.36 6.17 15.05
CA GLU A 209 9.37 6.73 15.96
C GLU A 209 8.77 5.65 16.84
N ASP A 210 9.01 5.74 18.16
CA ASP A 210 8.42 4.83 19.14
C ASP A 210 6.90 5.05 19.28
N ILE A 211 6.10 4.00 19.06
CA ILE A 211 4.65 4.04 19.15
C ILE A 211 4.20 3.51 20.51
N ASN A 212 3.94 4.44 21.43
CA ASN A 212 3.53 4.09 22.79
C ASN A 212 2.04 3.72 22.91
N GLN A 213 1.66 3.19 24.07
CA GLN A 213 0.27 2.78 24.36
C GLN A 213 -0.75 3.91 24.24
N LYS A 214 -0.35 5.17 24.44
CA LYS A 214 -1.25 6.32 24.26
C LYS A 214 -1.65 6.47 22.79
N VAL A 215 -0.68 6.41 21.86
CA VAL A 215 -0.94 6.45 20.41
C VAL A 215 -1.88 5.33 19.99
N LEU A 216 -1.65 4.11 20.48
CA LEU A 216 -2.52 2.95 20.21
C LEU A 216 -3.94 3.13 20.75
N SER A 217 -4.08 3.66 21.97
CA SER A 217 -5.39 4.00 22.57
C SER A 217 -6.12 5.06 21.75
N ASP A 218 -5.41 6.09 21.31
CA ASP A 218 -6.00 7.20 20.57
C ASP A 218 -6.43 6.76 19.16
N LEU A 219 -5.66 5.86 18.51
CA LEU A 219 -6.03 5.23 17.24
C LEU A 219 -7.33 4.40 17.35
N ARG A 220 -7.51 3.65 18.44
CA ARG A 220 -8.75 2.87 18.66
C ARG A 220 -9.99 3.74 18.86
N LYS A 221 -9.80 4.98 19.33
CA LYS A 221 -10.89 5.95 19.53
C LYS A 221 -11.13 6.81 18.29
N TYR A 222 -10.23 6.75 17.32
CA TYR A 222 -10.36 7.50 16.09
C TYR A 222 -11.52 6.97 15.27
N LYS A 223 -12.43 7.87 14.90
CA LYS A 223 -13.52 7.59 13.97
C LYS A 223 -13.20 8.27 12.64
N PRO A 224 -13.10 7.51 11.53
CA PRO A 224 -12.89 8.12 10.22
C PRO A 224 -13.98 9.16 9.91
N GLY A 225 -13.57 10.32 9.38
CA GLY A 225 -14.44 11.48 9.14
C GLY A 225 -14.54 12.48 10.31
N HIS A 226 -13.92 12.22 11.46
CA HIS A 226 -13.80 13.20 12.55
C HIS A 226 -12.51 14.02 12.42
N SER A 227 -12.54 15.28 12.87
CA SER A 227 -11.38 16.17 12.81
C SER A 227 -10.17 15.53 13.51
N VAL A 228 -9.08 15.43 12.76
CA VAL A 228 -7.80 14.96 13.28
C VAL A 228 -7.04 16.06 14.02
N GLU A 229 -7.48 17.31 14.02
CA GLU A 229 -6.70 18.48 14.46
C GLU A 229 -6.19 18.35 15.91
N ASN A 230 -6.98 17.76 16.80
CA ASN A 230 -6.63 17.59 18.22
C ASN A 230 -5.96 16.24 18.55
N LEU A 231 -5.71 15.40 17.55
CA LEU A 231 -5.02 14.13 17.75
C LEU A 231 -3.51 14.33 17.96
N ASP A 232 -2.94 13.40 18.71
CA ASP A 232 -1.50 13.28 18.87
C ASP A 232 -0.81 13.27 17.49
N PRO A 233 0.29 14.02 17.28
CA PRO A 233 0.99 14.08 16.00
C PRO A 233 1.37 12.70 15.44
N LYS A 234 1.67 11.72 16.30
CA LYS A 234 1.99 10.35 15.86
C LYS A 234 0.75 9.61 15.35
N VAL A 235 -0.42 9.82 15.97
CA VAL A 235 -1.70 9.27 15.48
C VAL A 235 -2.00 9.80 14.08
N LYS A 236 -1.79 11.10 13.85
CA LYS A 236 -1.96 11.71 12.52
C LYS A 236 -1.03 11.08 11.48
N LYS A 237 0.24 10.84 11.86
CA LYS A 237 1.21 10.18 10.98
C LYS A 237 0.79 8.74 10.63
N VAL A 238 0.33 7.97 11.61
CA VAL A 238 -0.16 6.60 11.40
C VAL A 238 -1.33 6.58 10.42
N VAL A 239 -2.36 7.38 10.69
CA VAL A 239 -3.55 7.48 9.82
C VAL A 239 -3.16 7.91 8.41
N PHE A 240 -2.27 8.89 8.30
CA PHE A 240 -1.79 9.38 7.02
C PHE A 240 -1.07 8.32 6.19
N LEU A 241 -0.09 7.62 6.79
CA LEU A 241 0.68 6.59 6.09
C LEU A 241 -0.23 5.45 5.61
N GLY A 242 -1.09 4.95 6.50
CA GLY A 242 -1.99 3.85 6.18
C GLY A 242 -2.99 4.19 5.07
N ASP A 243 -3.60 5.39 5.14
CA ASP A 243 -4.52 5.85 4.10
C ASP A 243 -3.83 6.01 2.73
N ARG A 244 -2.58 6.47 2.70
CA ARG A 244 -1.82 6.56 1.44
C ARG A 244 -1.54 5.21 0.81
N ILE A 245 -1.20 4.21 1.62
CA ILE A 245 -1.00 2.84 1.14
C ILE A 245 -2.33 2.28 0.64
N TRP A 246 -3.43 2.55 1.33
CA TRP A 246 -4.76 2.16 0.88
C TRP A 246 -5.20 2.83 -0.43
N GLN A 247 -4.90 4.13 -0.60
CA GLN A 247 -5.14 4.83 -1.86
C GLN A 247 -4.36 4.19 -3.02
N ALA A 248 -3.10 3.81 -2.77
CA ALA A 248 -2.31 3.06 -3.74
C ALA A 248 -2.97 1.70 -4.08
N HIS A 249 -3.45 0.96 -3.08
CA HIS A 249 -4.22 -0.26 -3.29
C HIS A 249 -5.46 -0.03 -4.17
N ARG A 250 -6.26 1.00 -3.88
CA ARG A 250 -7.45 1.33 -4.70
C ARG A 250 -7.10 1.56 -6.16
N GLN A 251 -5.98 2.23 -6.45
CA GLN A 251 -5.50 2.43 -7.82
C GLN A 251 -5.06 1.12 -8.50
N ILE A 252 -4.47 0.19 -7.74
CA ILE A 252 -4.09 -1.14 -8.25
C ILE A 252 -5.34 -1.94 -8.65
N VAL A 253 -6.38 -1.96 -7.81
CA VAL A 253 -7.55 -2.81 -8.05
C VAL A 253 -8.58 -2.18 -8.99
N GLN A 254 -8.60 -0.85 -9.14
CA GLN A 254 -9.58 -0.11 -9.95
C GLN A 254 -9.74 -0.64 -11.39
N PRO A 255 -8.67 -0.99 -12.13
CA PRO A 255 -8.80 -1.56 -13.49
C PRO A 255 -9.43 -2.96 -13.51
N PHE A 256 -9.42 -3.67 -12.39
CA PHE A 256 -9.93 -5.04 -12.26
C PHE A 256 -11.38 -5.08 -11.74
N LEU A 257 -11.86 -3.98 -11.12
CA LEU A 257 -13.25 -3.87 -10.63
C LEU A 257 -14.32 -4.18 -11.70
N PRO A 258 -14.22 -3.67 -12.95
CA PRO A 258 -15.26 -3.92 -13.94
C PRO A 258 -15.36 -5.41 -14.34
N LYS A 259 -14.24 -6.15 -14.32
CA LYS A 259 -14.21 -7.58 -14.67
C LYS A 259 -14.84 -8.44 -13.58
N LEU A 260 -14.61 -8.08 -12.31
CA LEU A 260 -15.23 -8.76 -11.17
C LEU A 260 -16.75 -8.56 -11.11
N LEU A 261 -17.24 -7.40 -11.55
CA LEU A 261 -18.68 -7.09 -11.51
C LEU A 261 -19.47 -7.70 -12.67
N THR A 262 -18.80 -8.21 -13.71
CA THR A 262 -19.42 -8.84 -14.89
C THR A 262 -19.46 -10.37 -14.85
N ASP A 263 -18.69 -11.00 -13.95
CA ASP A 263 -18.63 -12.47 -13.81
C ASP A 263 -19.55 -13.02 -12.70
N TYR A 264 -20.52 -12.22 -12.23
CA TYR A 264 -21.62 -12.62 -11.32
C TYR A 264 -23.00 -12.49 -11.99
#